data_AF-A0A2N4U5R6-F1
#
_entry.id   AF-A0A2N4U5R6-F1
#
_cell.length_a   1.000
_cell.length_b   1.000
_cell.length_c   1.000
_cell.angle_alpha   90.00
_cell.angle_beta   90.00
_cell.angle_gamma   90.00
#
_symmetry.space_group_name_H-M   'P 1'
#
loop_
_entity.id
_entity.type
_entity.pdbx_description
1 polymer ?
#
loop_
_entity_poly.entity_id
_entity_poly.type
_entity_poly.pdbx_seq_one_letter_code
_entity_poly.pdbx_strand_id
1 'polypeptide(L)'
;MSALLTTSHKYGYEGNWKFQVENVCDGYHPGFVHRSAFNTVRKFDGSFENRAVDVAVRPGGYTRGYPEGHGTLEAGAPLESGGIDSVVRQAYNDKLKELYGEEGAAEVLTNRQFLIFPNLVIFDFNIRVIQPISHDQTEVYSYPLMIDDAHDDINSNRMLDAQTRVGTAGILPADNML
;
A
#
# COMPACT_ATOMS: atom_id res chain seq x y z
N MET A 1 -3.81 1.78 -19.97
CA MET A 1 -4.43 1.24 -18.76
C MET A 1 -4.87 2.41 -17.91
N SER A 2 -6.17 2.57 -17.66
CA SER A 2 -6.72 3.53 -16.70
C SER A 2 -7.02 2.83 -15.36
N ALA A 3 -7.23 3.61 -14.30
CA ALA A 3 -7.53 3.09 -12.98
C ALA A 3 -8.92 3.59 -12.52
N LEU A 4 -9.67 2.70 -11.87
CA LEU A 4 -10.98 3.02 -11.28
C LEU A 4 -10.85 3.17 -9.76
N LEU A 5 -11.38 4.27 -9.23
CA LEU A 5 -11.56 4.46 -7.79
C LEU A 5 -12.83 3.73 -7.34
N THR A 6 -12.70 2.94 -6.29
CA THR A 6 -13.83 2.29 -5.62
C THR A 6 -14.38 3.15 -4.48
N THR A 7 -15.52 2.76 -3.91
CA THR A 7 -16.08 3.43 -2.73
C THR A 7 -15.07 3.41 -1.58
N SER A 8 -14.82 4.57 -0.97
CA SER A 8 -13.85 4.66 0.13
C SER A 8 -14.31 3.93 1.38
N HIS A 9 -13.35 3.33 2.07
CA HIS A 9 -13.46 3.08 3.50
C HIS A 9 -13.14 4.36 4.27
N LYS A 10 -13.90 4.63 5.33
CA LYS A 10 -13.70 5.79 6.21
C LYS A 10 -13.44 5.33 7.63
N TYR A 11 -12.50 5.97 8.31
CA TYR A 11 -12.30 5.79 9.75
C TYR A 11 -11.83 7.09 10.42
N GLY A 12 -12.09 7.21 11.72
CA GLY A 12 -11.68 8.35 12.53
C GLY A 12 -10.41 8.04 13.33
N TYR A 13 -9.56 9.06 13.51
CA TYR A 13 -8.34 9.03 14.31
C TYR A 13 -8.40 10.19 15.33
N GLU A 14 -8.26 9.86 16.61
CA GLU A 14 -8.24 10.82 17.74
C GLU A 14 -6.84 11.44 17.90
N GLY A 15 -6.39 12.12 16.85
CA GLY A 15 -5.14 12.84 16.87
C GLY A 15 -5.01 13.78 15.69
N ASN A 16 -3.91 14.53 15.71
CA ASN A 16 -3.63 15.49 14.66
C ASN A 16 -3.29 14.78 13.33
N TRP A 17 -3.85 15.28 12.23
CA TRP A 17 -3.64 14.75 10.88
C TRP A 17 -2.17 14.60 10.48
N LYS A 18 -1.29 15.46 11.01
CA LYS A 18 0.15 15.42 10.72
C LYS A 18 0.81 14.12 11.12
N PHE A 19 0.36 13.45 12.18
CA PHE A 19 0.92 12.15 12.59
C PHE A 19 0.63 11.05 11.56
N GLN A 20 -0.58 11.05 11.00
CA GLN A 20 -0.95 10.13 9.92
C GLN A 20 -0.17 10.43 8.63
N VAL A 21 0.12 11.71 8.35
CA VAL A 21 0.89 12.14 7.17
C VAL A 21 2.38 11.78 7.30
N GLU A 22 3.00 12.01 8.47
CA GLU A 22 4.40 11.67 8.70
C GLU A 22 4.65 10.15 8.59
N ASN A 23 3.71 9.33 9.08
CA ASN A 23 3.79 7.87 9.03
C ASN A 23 4.01 7.29 7.61
N VAL A 24 3.53 7.99 6.58
CA VAL A 24 3.65 7.57 5.17
C VAL A 24 5.10 7.58 4.69
N CYS A 25 5.90 8.52 5.21
CA CYS A 25 7.31 8.66 4.86
C CYS A 25 8.23 7.92 5.85
N ASP A 26 7.66 7.24 6.85
CA ASP A 26 8.38 6.56 7.92
C ASP A 26 8.62 5.07 7.60
N GLY A 27 9.81 4.77 7.11
CA GLY A 27 10.27 3.40 6.89
C GLY A 27 10.74 2.67 8.17
N TYR A 28 10.77 3.33 9.33
CA TYR A 28 11.31 2.76 10.57
C TYR A 28 10.25 2.00 11.38
N HIS A 29 9.04 2.56 11.55
CA HIS A 29 8.00 1.92 12.38
C HIS A 29 7.59 0.50 11.98
N PRO A 30 7.58 0.05 10.70
CA PRO A 30 7.00 -1.25 10.36
C PRO A 30 7.67 -2.42 11.08
N GLY A 31 8.98 -2.35 11.30
CA GLY A 31 9.73 -3.41 11.99
C GLY A 31 9.39 -3.55 13.48
N PHE A 32 8.80 -2.52 14.09
CA PHE A 32 8.48 -2.48 15.51
C PHE A 32 6.97 -2.55 15.74
N VAL A 33 6.22 -1.66 15.11
CA VAL A 33 4.77 -1.48 15.30
C VAL A 33 3.99 -2.65 14.71
N HIS A 34 4.32 -3.09 13.48
CA HIS A 34 3.63 -4.21 12.82
C HIS A 34 4.19 -5.59 13.14
N ARG A 35 5.05 -5.71 14.15
CA ARG A 35 5.74 -6.96 14.47
C ARG A 35 4.76 -8.09 14.82
N SER A 36 3.66 -7.78 15.52
CA SER A 36 2.58 -8.73 15.84
C SER A 36 1.87 -9.22 14.57
N ALA A 37 1.50 -8.30 13.67
CA ALA A 37 0.87 -8.60 12.40
C ALA A 37 1.76 -9.48 11.52
N PHE A 38 3.04 -9.10 11.36
CA PHE A 38 4.01 -9.89 10.59
C PHE A 38 4.24 -11.28 11.18
N ASN A 39 4.34 -11.40 12.51
CA ASN A 39 4.46 -12.70 13.17
C ASN A 39 3.21 -13.56 12.99
N THR A 40 2.02 -12.95 12.98
CA THR A 40 0.76 -13.66 12.75
C THR A 40 0.71 -14.20 11.32
N VAL A 41 1.00 -13.37 10.32
CA VAL A 41 1.08 -13.79 8.92
C VAL A 41 2.06 -14.96 8.76
N ARG A 42 3.27 -14.86 9.34
CA ARG A 42 4.28 -15.94 9.31
C ARG A 42 3.86 -17.22 10.01
N LYS A 43 3.10 -17.15 11.11
CA LYS A 43 2.61 -18.34 11.82
C LYS A 43 1.51 -19.08 11.06
N PHE A 44 0.75 -18.36 10.24
CA PHE A 44 -0.35 -18.90 9.44
C PHE A 44 0.02 -19.11 7.97
N ASP A 45 1.31 -19.07 7.64
CA ASP A 45 1.85 -19.20 6.27
C ASP A 45 1.53 -20.56 5.62
N GLY A 46 1.18 -21.58 6.43
CA GLY A 46 0.65 -22.87 5.95
C GLY A 46 -0.88 -22.94 5.76
N SER A 47 -1.61 -21.86 6.07
CA SER A 47 -3.07 -21.74 5.86
C SER A 47 -3.44 -20.68 4.81
N PHE A 48 -2.45 -19.94 4.32
CA PHE A 48 -2.57 -18.94 3.26
C PHE A 48 -1.43 -19.19 2.25
N GLU A 49 -1.50 -20.33 1.54
CA GLU A 49 -0.59 -20.62 0.43
C GLU A 49 -0.59 -19.43 -0.55
N ASN A 50 0.59 -18.94 -0.92
CA ASN A 50 0.87 -17.82 -1.86
C ASN A 50 1.18 -16.42 -1.28
N ARG A 51 1.33 -16.23 0.03
CA ARG A 51 1.85 -14.95 0.58
C ARG A 51 3.37 -14.95 0.67
N ALA A 52 4.06 -15.05 -0.46
CA ALA A 52 5.51 -14.92 -0.47
C ALA A 52 5.93 -13.57 0.12
N VAL A 53 6.58 -13.58 1.29
CA VAL A 53 7.32 -12.43 1.85
C VAL A 53 8.73 -12.35 1.24
N ASP A 54 9.02 -13.19 0.24
CA ASP A 54 10.24 -13.18 -0.57
C ASP A 54 10.21 -12.11 -1.69
N VAL A 55 9.27 -11.18 -1.64
CA VAL A 55 9.33 -10.03 -2.52
C VAL A 55 10.53 -9.21 -2.12
N ALA A 56 11.44 -8.97 -3.06
CA ALA A 56 12.68 -8.23 -2.90
C ALA A 56 12.45 -6.92 -2.12
N VAL A 57 12.54 -6.99 -0.79
CA VAL A 57 12.66 -5.83 0.06
C VAL A 57 13.97 -5.22 -0.39
N ARG A 58 13.93 -4.04 -1.03
CA ARG A 58 15.18 -3.39 -1.44
C ARG A 58 16.08 -3.32 -0.20
N PRO A 59 17.30 -3.88 -0.25
CA PRO A 59 18.20 -3.92 0.91
C PRO A 59 18.63 -2.52 1.37
N GLY A 60 18.34 -1.49 0.58
CA GLY A 60 18.33 -0.09 0.98
C GLY A 60 17.06 0.61 0.47
N GLY A 61 16.50 1.48 1.29
CA GLY A 61 15.37 2.34 0.92
C GLY A 61 15.75 3.81 1.05
N TYR A 62 15.01 4.68 0.34
CA TYR A 62 15.21 6.13 0.45
C TYR A 62 13.89 6.79 0.83
N THR A 63 13.94 7.67 1.82
CA THR A 63 12.92 8.71 1.99
C THR A 63 13.44 9.97 1.30
N ARG A 64 12.65 10.56 0.40
CA ARG A 64 13.03 11.79 -0.31
C ARG A 64 12.00 12.87 -0.02
N GLY A 65 12.48 14.09 0.25
CA GLY A 65 11.66 15.29 0.28
C GLY A 65 11.80 16.06 -1.02
N TYR A 66 10.72 16.70 -1.44
CA TYR A 66 10.63 17.53 -2.63
C TYR A 66 10.17 18.95 -2.25
N PRO A 67 10.31 19.95 -3.14
CA PRO A 67 9.73 21.28 -2.94
C PRO A 67 8.23 21.21 -2.60
N GLU A 68 7.73 22.24 -1.92
CA GLU A 68 6.32 22.34 -1.48
C GLU A 68 5.87 21.23 -0.49
N GLY A 69 6.82 20.51 0.12
CA GLY A 69 6.56 19.56 1.20
C GLY A 69 6.16 18.15 0.75
N HIS A 70 6.20 17.85 -0.55
CA HIS A 70 5.93 16.49 -1.04
C HIS A 70 7.06 15.54 -0.63
N GLY A 71 6.75 14.24 -0.56
CA GLY A 71 7.72 13.23 -0.16
C GLY A 71 7.48 11.88 -0.81
N THR A 72 8.52 11.04 -0.81
CA THR A 72 8.41 9.63 -1.16
C THR A 72 9.12 8.75 -0.17
N LEU A 73 8.57 7.54 0.03
CA LEU A 73 9.25 6.42 0.66
C LEU A 73 9.38 5.30 -0.38
N GLU A 74 10.61 4.99 -0.74
CA GLU A 74 10.97 3.93 -1.69
C GLU A 74 11.64 2.79 -0.93
N ALA A 75 10.85 2.07 -0.16
CA ALA A 75 11.31 1.02 0.74
C ALA A 75 10.19 0.00 1.03
N GLY A 76 10.59 -1.19 1.49
CA GLY A 76 9.66 -2.20 2.00
C GLY A 76 9.21 -3.23 0.96
N ALA A 77 8.41 -4.20 1.42
CA ALA A 77 7.74 -5.19 0.57
C ALA A 77 6.43 -4.60 0.00
N PRO A 78 5.95 -5.03 -1.18
CA PRO A 78 4.64 -4.64 -1.69
C PRO A 78 3.52 -4.99 -0.71
N LEU A 79 2.48 -4.16 -0.72
CA LEU A 79 1.30 -4.39 0.11
C LEU A 79 0.38 -5.42 -0.53
N GLU A 80 0.37 -5.50 -1.86
CA GLU A 80 -0.25 -6.58 -2.61
C GLU A 80 0.34 -7.93 -2.17
N SER A 81 -0.51 -8.85 -1.74
CA SER A 81 -0.11 -10.12 -1.15
C SER A 81 0.42 -11.15 -2.14
N GLY A 82 0.21 -10.93 -3.45
CA GLY A 82 0.59 -11.88 -4.48
C GLY A 82 -0.32 -13.11 -4.57
N GLY A 83 -1.47 -13.11 -3.87
CA GLY A 83 -2.41 -14.24 -3.78
C GLY A 83 -3.22 -14.54 -5.05
N ILE A 84 -2.62 -14.37 -6.23
CA ILE A 84 -3.21 -14.67 -7.53
C ILE A 84 -2.47 -15.82 -8.19
N ASP A 85 -3.12 -16.47 -9.15
CA ASP A 85 -2.49 -17.52 -9.96
C ASP A 85 -1.20 -17.01 -10.64
N SER A 86 -0.17 -17.86 -10.67
CA SER A 86 1.15 -17.50 -11.18
C SER A 86 1.15 -17.20 -12.68
N VAL A 87 0.27 -17.83 -13.46
CA VAL A 87 0.09 -17.57 -14.89
C VAL A 87 -0.54 -16.20 -15.08
N VAL A 88 -1.52 -15.83 -14.25
CA VAL A 88 -2.15 -14.49 -14.28
C VAL A 88 -1.13 -13.41 -13.92
N ARG A 89 -0.31 -13.63 -12.87
CA ARG A 89 0.78 -12.72 -12.50
C ARG A 89 1.78 -12.56 -13.64
N GLN A 90 2.20 -13.65 -14.27
CA GLN A 90 3.15 -13.61 -15.37
C GLN A 90 2.60 -12.84 -16.56
N ALA A 91 1.35 -13.10 -16.96
CA ALA A 91 0.70 -12.37 -18.06
C ALA A 91 0.59 -10.86 -17.77
N TYR A 92 0.31 -10.47 -16.53
CA TYR A 92 0.31 -9.06 -16.14
C TYR A 92 1.71 -8.43 -16.25
N ASN A 93 2.75 -9.13 -15.78
CA ASN A 93 4.13 -8.66 -15.90
C ASN A 93 4.56 -8.52 -17.36
N ASP A 94 4.18 -9.47 -18.22
CA ASP A 94 4.50 -9.43 -19.66
C ASP A 94 3.83 -8.23 -20.34
N LYS A 95 2.58 -7.91 -19.98
CA LYS A 95 1.87 -6.72 -20.46
C LYS A 95 2.56 -5.41 -20.00
N LEU A 96 3.08 -5.36 -18.77
CA LEU A 96 3.86 -4.20 -18.32
C LEU A 96 5.17 -4.05 -19.09
N LYS A 97 5.84 -5.17 -19.39
CA LYS A 97 7.08 -5.17 -20.20
C LYS A 97 6.83 -4.74 -21.64
N GLU A 98 5.70 -5.13 -22.23
CA GLU A 98 5.28 -4.67 -23.55
C GLU A 98 5.06 -3.14 -23.57
N LEU A 99 4.42 -2.60 -22.54
CA LEU A 99 4.08 -1.17 -22.46
C LEU A 99 5.28 -0.28 -22.12
N TYR A 100 6.16 -0.73 -21.22
CA TYR A 100 7.19 0.12 -20.59
C TYR A 100 8.62 -0.39 -20.77
N GLY A 101 8.81 -1.51 -21.47
CA GLY A 101 10.08 -2.22 -21.52
C GLY A 101 10.42 -2.93 -20.21
N GLU A 102 11.51 -3.69 -20.20
CA GLU A 102 11.97 -4.44 -19.02
C GLU A 102 12.27 -3.54 -17.81
N GLU A 103 13.01 -2.45 -18.02
CA GLU A 103 13.38 -1.52 -16.95
C GLU A 103 12.17 -0.73 -16.43
N GLY A 104 11.30 -0.24 -17.32
CA GLY A 104 10.10 0.48 -16.92
C GLY A 104 9.10 -0.40 -16.19
N ALA A 105 8.94 -1.67 -16.60
CA ALA A 105 8.11 -2.63 -15.88
C ALA A 105 8.65 -2.89 -14.46
N ALA A 106 9.97 -3.10 -14.32
CA ALA A 106 10.60 -3.26 -13.02
C ALA A 106 10.45 -2.01 -12.13
N GLU A 107 10.49 -0.83 -12.73
CA GLU A 107 10.26 0.42 -12.01
C GLU A 107 8.81 0.55 -11.52
N VAL A 108 7.82 0.29 -12.37
CA VAL A 108 6.38 0.37 -12.01
C VAL A 108 6.01 -0.66 -10.93
N LEU A 109 6.64 -1.84 -10.95
CA LEU A 109 6.43 -2.87 -9.94
C LEU A 109 7.16 -2.59 -8.62
N THR A 110 7.99 -1.54 -8.54
CA THR A 110 8.68 -1.16 -7.30
C THR A 110 7.68 -0.53 -6.33
N ASN A 111 7.70 -0.97 -5.07
CA ASN A 111 6.87 -0.35 -4.02
C ASN A 111 7.36 1.09 -3.73
N ARG A 112 6.47 2.06 -3.91
CA ARG A 112 6.69 3.47 -3.61
C ARG A 112 5.45 4.04 -2.93
N GLN A 113 5.69 4.80 -1.87
CA GLN A 113 4.68 5.62 -1.22
C GLN A 113 4.96 7.07 -1.56
N PHE A 114 3.93 7.81 -1.92
CA PHE A 114 3.98 9.23 -2.23
C PHE A 114 3.12 9.99 -1.24
N LEU A 115 3.72 11.01 -0.63
CA LEU A 115 3.02 12.05 0.07
C LEU A 115 2.91 13.26 -0.85
N ILE A 116 1.70 13.55 -1.29
CA ILE A 116 1.34 14.81 -1.93
C ILE A 116 0.81 15.73 -0.85
N PHE A 117 1.71 16.57 -0.33
CA PHE A 117 1.37 17.61 0.64
C PHE A 117 0.13 18.42 0.19
N PRO A 118 -0.80 18.75 1.11
CA PRO A 118 -0.71 18.52 2.56
C PRO A 118 -1.04 17.10 3.01
N ASN A 119 -2.03 16.45 2.42
CA ASN A 119 -2.70 15.33 3.08
C ASN A 119 -3.21 14.23 2.13
N LEU A 120 -2.67 14.18 0.91
CA LEU A 120 -2.98 13.14 -0.06
C LEU A 120 -1.82 12.15 -0.12
N VAL A 121 -2.15 10.88 -0.05
CA VAL A 121 -1.18 9.79 0.03
C VAL A 121 -1.50 8.76 -1.04
N ILE A 122 -0.48 8.27 -1.72
CA ILE A 122 -0.60 7.20 -2.70
C ILE A 122 0.42 6.13 -2.34
N PHE A 123 -0.01 4.91 -2.06
CA PHE A 123 0.91 3.79 -1.92
C PHE A 123 0.31 2.55 -2.57
N ASP A 124 1.13 1.85 -3.36
CA ASP A 124 0.76 0.64 -4.07
C ASP A 124 -0.57 0.81 -4.85
N PHE A 125 -1.63 0.11 -4.44
CA PHE A 125 -2.97 0.16 -5.05
C PHE A 125 -3.98 1.03 -4.28
N ASN A 126 -3.55 1.93 -3.39
CA ASN A 126 -4.46 2.69 -2.53
C ASN A 126 -4.15 4.19 -2.52
N ILE A 127 -5.20 5.01 -2.54
CA ILE A 127 -5.13 6.46 -2.30
C ILE A 127 -5.76 6.74 -0.94
N ARG A 128 -5.08 7.52 -0.10
CA ARG A 128 -5.65 8.03 1.15
C ARG A 128 -5.74 9.54 1.17
N VAL A 129 -6.86 10.06 1.65
CA VAL A 129 -7.04 11.47 2.00
C VAL A 129 -7.16 11.57 3.51
N ILE A 130 -6.21 12.26 4.14
CA ILE A 130 -6.14 12.44 5.60
C ILE A 130 -6.78 13.79 5.94
N GLN A 131 -8.09 13.78 6.14
CA GLN A 131 -8.89 14.98 6.31
C GLN A 131 -8.81 15.50 7.77
N PRO A 132 -8.24 16.70 8.02
CA PRO A 132 -8.31 17.31 9.34
C PRO A 132 -9.74 17.75 9.66
N ILE A 133 -10.21 17.43 10.86
CA ILE A 133 -11.50 17.89 11.41
C ILE A 133 -11.28 18.95 12.49
N SER A 134 -10.36 18.69 13.40
CA SER A 134 -9.89 19.62 14.45
C SER A 134 -8.40 19.39 14.73
N HIS A 135 -7.84 20.06 15.75
CA HIS A 135 -6.44 19.87 16.12
C HIS A 135 -6.11 18.46 16.64
N ASP A 136 -7.12 17.69 17.04
CA ASP A 136 -7.07 16.40 17.74
C ASP A 136 -8.02 15.36 17.11
N GLN A 137 -8.61 15.67 15.96
CA GLN A 137 -9.51 14.77 15.25
C GLN A 137 -9.23 14.80 13.76
N THR A 138 -9.11 13.60 13.18
CA THR A 138 -8.83 13.37 11.76
C THR A 138 -9.75 12.30 11.23
N GLU A 139 -10.20 12.45 9.99
CA GLU A 139 -10.88 11.39 9.24
C GLU A 139 -9.99 10.93 8.10
N VAL A 140 -9.79 9.62 7.96
CA VAL A 140 -9.04 9.07 6.84
C VAL A 140 -9.99 8.39 5.88
N TYR A 141 -9.93 8.80 4.62
CA TYR A 141 -10.64 8.20 3.51
C TYR A 141 -9.65 7.37 2.70
N SER A 142 -9.89 6.07 2.60
CA SER A 142 -9.02 5.11 1.90
C SER A 142 -9.73 4.56 0.69
N TYR A 143 -9.17 4.79 -0.50
CA TYR A 143 -9.72 4.44 -1.79
C TYR A 143 -8.85 3.39 -2.48
N PRO A 144 -9.29 2.13 -2.53
CA PRO A 144 -8.66 1.09 -3.34
C PRO A 144 -8.79 1.41 -4.84
N LEU A 145 -7.68 1.20 -5.56
CA LEU A 145 -7.56 1.37 -6.99
C LEU A 145 -7.62 0.03 -7.71
N MET A 146 -8.50 -0.02 -8.70
CA MET A 146 -8.63 -1.14 -9.63
C MET A 146 -7.99 -0.77 -10.96
N ILE A 147 -7.54 -1.77 -11.72
CA ILE A 147 -6.97 -1.55 -13.05
C ILE A 147 -8.01 -1.93 -14.09
N ASP A 148 -8.26 -1.02 -15.04
CA ASP A 148 -9.07 -1.31 -16.21
C ASP A 148 -8.38 -2.33 -17.11
N ASP A 149 -9.15 -3.29 -17.63
CA ASP A 149 -8.67 -4.36 -18.51
C ASP A 149 -7.60 -5.26 -17.88
N ALA A 150 -7.54 -5.31 -16.54
CA ALA A 150 -6.79 -6.32 -15.80
C ALA A 150 -7.64 -7.60 -15.64
N HIS A 151 -6.97 -8.73 -15.48
CA HIS A 151 -7.63 -9.99 -15.14
C HIS A 151 -8.37 -9.86 -13.80
N ASP A 152 -9.56 -10.46 -13.70
CA ASP A 152 -10.43 -10.33 -12.53
C ASP A 152 -9.76 -10.73 -11.22
N ASP A 153 -8.89 -11.74 -11.24
CA ASP A 153 -8.11 -12.18 -10.08
C ASP A 153 -7.21 -11.06 -9.50
N ILE A 154 -6.63 -10.21 -10.34
CA ILE A 154 -5.78 -9.10 -9.89
C ILE A 154 -6.61 -8.12 -9.07
N ASN A 155 -7.72 -7.70 -9.65
CA ASN A 155 -8.64 -6.74 -9.05
C ASN A 155 -9.31 -7.33 -7.80
N SER A 156 -9.71 -8.60 -7.84
CA SER A 156 -10.28 -9.32 -6.69
C SER A 156 -9.28 -9.44 -5.54
N ASN A 157 -8.02 -9.78 -5.82
CA ASN A 157 -6.97 -9.84 -4.81
C ASN A 157 -6.67 -8.44 -4.22
N ARG A 158 -6.61 -7.40 -5.05
CA ARG A 158 -6.45 -6.01 -4.56
C ARG A 158 -7.56 -5.59 -3.62
N MET A 159 -8.81 -5.96 -3.91
CA MET A 159 -9.93 -5.70 -2.99
C MET A 159 -9.82 -6.49 -1.70
N LEU A 160 -9.37 -7.75 -1.75
CA LEU A 160 -9.12 -8.55 -0.56
C LEU A 160 -8.01 -7.95 0.30
N ASP A 161 -6.90 -7.53 -0.30
CA ASP A 161 -5.79 -6.88 0.39
C ASP A 161 -6.20 -5.50 0.92
N ALA A 162 -7.02 -4.75 0.17
CA ALA A 162 -7.62 -3.50 0.64
C ALA A 162 -8.39 -3.69 1.95
N GLN A 163 -9.17 -4.77 2.07
CA GLN A 163 -9.98 -5.04 3.26
C GLN A 163 -9.14 -5.60 4.41
N THR A 164 -8.27 -6.56 4.12
CA THR A 164 -7.59 -7.36 5.15
C THR A 164 -6.28 -6.74 5.63
N ARG A 165 -5.62 -5.91 4.82
CA ARG A 165 -4.33 -5.29 5.15
C ARG A 165 -4.44 -3.83 5.50
N VAL A 166 -5.06 -3.02 4.64
CA VAL A 166 -4.98 -1.55 4.68
C VAL A 166 -6.30 -0.83 4.95
N GLY A 167 -7.38 -1.58 5.15
CA GLY A 167 -8.72 -1.08 5.46
C GLY A 167 -8.91 -0.78 6.95
N THR A 168 -10.09 -0.31 7.33
CA THR A 168 -10.41 0.10 8.72
C THR A 168 -10.17 -0.99 9.77
N ALA A 169 -10.38 -2.26 9.41
CA ALA A 169 -10.12 -3.42 10.26
C ALA A 169 -8.89 -4.22 9.78
N GLY A 170 -8.05 -3.62 8.93
CA GLY A 170 -6.88 -4.26 8.36
C GLY A 170 -5.77 -4.45 9.39
N ILE A 171 -4.94 -5.47 9.16
CA ILE A 171 -3.88 -5.85 10.09
C ILE A 171 -2.78 -4.79 10.27
N LEU A 172 -2.64 -3.81 9.37
CA LEU A 172 -1.64 -2.75 9.48
C LEU A 172 -2.21 -1.48 10.13
N PRO A 173 -3.32 -0.87 9.64
CA PRO A 173 -3.83 0.35 10.24
C PRO A 173 -4.19 0.19 11.72
N ALA A 174 -4.67 -0.99 12.15
CA ALA A 174 -5.02 -1.21 13.55
C ALA A 174 -3.83 -0.95 14.52
N ASP A 175 -2.59 -1.22 14.10
CA ASP A 175 -1.41 -0.97 14.92
C ASP A 175 -0.97 0.51 14.89
N ASN A 176 -1.35 1.28 13.85
CA ASN A 176 -0.96 2.68 13.65
C ASN A 176 -1.96 3.69 14.23
N MET A 177 -3.03 3.20 14.86
CA MET A 177 -4.15 4.01 15.36
C MET A 177 -4.12 4.22 16.88
N LEU A 178 -3.10 3.68 17.55
CA LEU A 178 -2.87 3.80 19.00
C LEU A 178 -1.75 4.81 19.31
#